data_AF-A0A832GXU2-F1
#
_entry.id   AF-A0A832GXU2-F1
#
_cell.length_a   1.000
_cell.length_b   1.000
_cell.length_c   1.000
_cell.angle_alpha   90.00
_cell.angle_beta   90.00
_cell.angle_gamma   90.00
#
_symmetry.space_group_name_H-M   'P 1'
#
loop_
_entity.id
_entity.type
_entity.pdbx_description
1 polymer ?
#
loop_
_entity_poly.entity_id
_entity_poly.type
_entity_poly.pdbx_seq_one_letter_code
_entity_poly.pdbx_strand_id
1 'polypeptide(L)' 'MAAGQQEEKDKLIEAVLKVLRMNPRFSKIEERNVKRILRKLDLEDLVYLANVFDVFAEWLSAREQQGQESAGKTT' A
#
# COMPACT_ATOMS: atom_id res chain seq x y z
N MET A 1 6.76 -25.86 -4.93
CA MET A 1 6.45 -24.70 -5.81
C MET A 1 5.30 -23.83 -5.28
N ALA A 2 4.22 -24.40 -4.72
CA ALA A 2 3.07 -23.61 -4.23
C ALA A 2 3.35 -22.66 -3.04
N ALA A 3 4.25 -23.03 -2.12
CA ALA A 3 4.58 -22.21 -0.95
C ALA A 3 5.24 -20.87 -1.32
N GLY A 4 6.13 -20.87 -2.33
CA GLY A 4 6.81 -19.65 -2.79
C GLY A 4 5.86 -18.65 -3.44
N GLN A 5 4.91 -19.14 -4.25
CA GLN A 5 3.88 -18.28 -4.87
C GLN A 5 2.94 -17.67 -3.84
N GLN A 6 2.57 -18.43 -2.80
CA GLN A 6 1.72 -17.91 -1.74
C GLN A 6 2.43 -16.82 -0.92
N GLU A 7 3.71 -17.04 -0.59
CA GLU A 7 4.53 -16.05 0.11
C GLU A 7 4.71 -14.77 -0.72
N GLU A 8 4.91 -14.90 -2.03
CA GLU A 8 5.02 -13.77 -2.94
C GLU A 8 3.71 -12.98 -3.03
N LYS A 9 2.56 -13.66 -3.14
CA LYS A 9 1.25 -12.99 -3.08
C LYS A 9 1.06 -12.26 -1.75
N ASP A 10 1.42 -12.86 -0.63
CA ASP A 10 1.28 -12.20 0.67
C ASP A 10 2.17 -10.95 0.79
N LYS A 11 3.36 -10.93 0.18
CA LYS A 11 4.22 -9.72 0.08
C LYS A 11 3.56 -8.62 -0.74
N LEU A 12 3.00 -8.95 -1.90
CA LEU A 12 2.31 -7.99 -2.77
C LEU A 12 1.06 -7.41 -2.10
N ILE A 13 0.29 -8.25 -1.41
CA ILE A 13 -0.87 -7.83 -0.62
C ILE A 13 -0.44 -6.84 0.47
N GLU A 14 0.64 -7.14 1.19
CA GLU A 14 1.13 -6.28 2.26
C GLU A 14 1.62 -4.93 1.73
N ALA A 15 2.25 -4.88 0.55
CA ALA A 15 2.63 -3.64 -0.11
C ALA A 15 1.39 -2.73 -0.34
N VAL A 16 0.32 -3.25 -0.93
CA VAL A 16 -0.94 -2.51 -1.14
C VAL A 16 -1.53 -2.02 0.18
N LEU A 17 -1.61 -2.90 1.19
CA LEU A 17 -2.18 -2.54 2.49
C LEU A 17 -1.36 -1.46 3.22
N LYS A 18 -0.04 -1.47 3.09
CA LYS A 18 0.84 -0.45 3.70
C LYS A 18 0.47 0.96 3.24
N VAL A 19 0.21 1.13 1.96
CA VAL A 19 -0.20 2.41 1.38
C VAL A 19 -1.59 2.81 1.85
N LEU A 20 -2.55 1.87 1.86
CA LEU A 20 -3.91 2.15 2.34
C LEU A 20 -3.92 2.58 3.82
N ARG A 21 -3.04 2.01 4.65
CA ARG A 21 -2.89 2.38 6.07
C ARG A 21 -2.34 3.80 6.28
N MET A 22 -1.81 4.47 5.25
CA MET A 22 -1.44 5.88 5.34
C MET A 22 -2.66 6.79 5.49
N ASN A 23 -3.86 6.34 5.08
CA ASN A 23 -5.09 7.07 5.31
C ASN A 23 -5.62 6.78 6.73
N PRO A 24 -5.74 7.78 7.62
CA PRO A 24 -6.21 7.58 9.00
C PRO A 24 -7.68 7.12 9.09
N ARG A 25 -8.45 7.26 8.00
CA ARG A 25 -9.82 6.75 7.91
C ARG A 25 -9.90 5.28 7.51
N PHE A 26 -8.79 4.68 7.08
CA PHE A 26 -8.74 3.27 6.69
C PHE A 26 -8.82 2.39 7.94
N SER A 27 -9.99 1.81 8.15
CA SER A 27 -10.32 1.04 9.34
C SER A 27 -9.79 -0.40 9.28
N LYS A 28 -9.68 -1.05 10.44
CA LYS A 28 -9.33 -2.48 10.52
C LYS A 28 -10.34 -3.41 9.83
N ILE A 29 -11.60 -2.98 9.75
CA ILE A 29 -12.65 -3.74 9.05
C ILE A 29 -12.41 -3.68 7.54
N GLU A 30 -12.12 -2.49 7.01
CA GLU A 30 -11.76 -2.31 5.60
C GLU A 30 -10.47 -3.05 5.25
N GLU A 31 -9.43 -2.95 6.09
CA GLU A 31 -8.17 -3.70 5.91
C GLU A 31 -8.41 -5.21 5.74
N ARG A 32 -9.24 -5.80 6.62
CA ARG A 32 -9.60 -7.22 6.55
C ARG A 32 -10.37 -7.56 5.27
N ASN A 33 -11.30 -6.70 4.86
CA ASN A 33 -12.12 -6.91 3.67
C ASN A 33 -11.29 -6.78 2.38
N VAL A 34 -10.44 -5.76 2.30
CA VAL A 34 -9.49 -5.57 1.19
C VAL A 34 -8.55 -6.76 1.10
N LYS A 35 -7.94 -7.19 2.22
CA LYS A 35 -7.08 -8.38 2.24
C LYS A 35 -7.77 -9.63 1.69
N ARG A 36 -9.07 -9.82 2.00
CA ARG A 36 -9.87 -10.93 1.45
C ARG A 36 -10.11 -10.82 -0.05
N ILE A 37 -10.25 -9.61 -0.58
CA ILE A 37 -10.41 -9.36 -2.02
C ILE A 37 -9.08 -9.64 -2.73
N LEU A 38 -7.98 -9.06 -2.24
CA LEU A 38 -6.66 -9.20 -2.85
C LEU A 38 -6.19 -10.66 -2.90
N ARG A 39 -6.52 -11.48 -1.90
CA ARG A 39 -6.22 -12.92 -1.89
C ARG A 39 -6.86 -13.72 -3.04
N LYS A 40 -7.91 -13.19 -3.68
CA LYS A 40 -8.60 -13.84 -4.79
C LYS A 40 -7.96 -13.53 -6.14
N LEU A 41 -7.15 -12.48 -6.21
CA LEU A 41 -6.48 -12.07 -7.43
C LEU A 41 -5.37 -13.07 -7.78
N ASP A 42 -5.10 -13.20 -9.07
CA ASP A 42 -3.94 -13.94 -9.52
C ASP A 42 -2.64 -13.16 -9.23
N LEU A 43 -1.50 -13.77 -9.55
CA LEU A 43 -0.22 -13.15 -9.23
C LEU A 43 0.03 -11.90 -10.10
N GLU A 44 -0.35 -11.95 -11.38
CA GLU A 44 -0.12 -10.87 -12.34
C GLU A 44 -0.91 -9.62 -11.97
N ASP A 45 -2.19 -9.78 -11.64
CA ASP A 45 -3.06 -8.71 -11.14
C ASP A 45 -2.52 -8.09 -9.85
N LEU A 46 -2.01 -8.91 -8.93
CA LEU A 46 -1.43 -8.43 -7.67
C LEU A 46 -0.13 -7.65 -7.90
N VAL A 47 0.72 -8.10 -8.81
CA VAL A 47 1.95 -7.38 -9.18
C VAL A 47 1.61 -6.03 -9.78
N TYR A 48 0.68 -5.99 -10.74
CA TYR A 48 0.24 -4.74 -11.35
C TYR A 48 -0.32 -3.78 -10.29
N LEU A 49 -1.18 -4.27 -9.41
CA LEU A 49 -1.77 -3.45 -8.35
C LEU A 49 -0.72 -2.93 -7.37
N ALA A 50 0.22 -3.77 -6.94
CA ALA A 50 1.29 -3.37 -6.04
C ALA A 50 2.12 -2.22 -6.64
N ASN A 51 2.51 -2.33 -7.92
CA ASN A 51 3.24 -1.28 -8.62
C ASN A 51 2.46 0.04 -8.69
N VAL A 52 1.15 -0.02 -8.95
CA VAL A 52 0.28 1.17 -8.95
C VAL A 52 0.23 1.80 -7.55
N PHE A 53 0.13 0.99 -6.50
CA PHE A 53 0.10 1.47 -5.12
C PHE A 53 1.45 2.05 -4.67
N ASP A 54 2.58 1.50 -5.13
CA ASP A 54 3.91 2.07 -4.87
C ASP A 54 4.04 3.49 -5.43
N VAL A 55 3.55 3.74 -6.65
CA VAL A 55 3.50 5.10 -7.23
C VAL A 55 2.66 6.05 -6.36
N PHE A 56 1.54 5.56 -5.80
CA PHE A 56 0.74 6.36 -4.87
C PHE A 56 1.46 6.61 -3.55
N ALA A 57 2.22 5.64 -3.02
CA ALA A 57 3.01 5.80 -1.81
C ALA A 57 4.07 6.89 -1.98
N GLU A 58 4.80 6.87 -3.09
CA GLU A 58 5.80 7.89 -3.44
C GLU A 58 5.16 9.29 -3.49
N TRP A 59 4.01 9.41 -4.16
CA TRP A 59 3.28 10.67 -4.24
C TRP A 59 2.79 11.16 -2.86
N LEU A 60 2.28 10.26 -2.01
CA LEU A 60 1.85 10.62 -0.65
C LEU A 60 3.03 11.08 0.21
N SER A 61 4.16 10.35 0.17
CA SER A 61 5.37 10.71 0.92
C SER A 61 5.99 12.03 0.46
N ALA A 62 5.98 12.33 -0.84
CA ALA A 62 6.46 13.63 -1.34
C ALA A 62 5.61 14.80 -0.81
N ARG A 63 4.30 14.62 -0.64
CA ARG A 63 3.42 15.65 -0.08
C ARG A 63 3.63 15.87 1.41
N GLU A 64 3.92 14.81 2.18
CA GLU A 64 4.28 14.95 3.60
C GLU A 64 5.57 15.76 3.77
N GLN A 65 6.57 15.53 2.92
CA GLN A 65 7.84 16.27 2.94
C GLN A 65 7.66 17.76 2.61
N GLN A 66 6.83 18.09 1.61
CA GLN A 66 6.52 19.49 1.27
C GLN A 66 5.76 20.24 2.39
N GLY A 67 4.92 19.52 3.15
CA GLY A 67 4.25 20.05 4.34
C GLY A 67 5.23 20.37 5.49
N GLN A 68 6.30 19.59 5.64
CA GLN A 68 7.32 19.79 6.67
C GLN A 68 8.33 20.90 6.31
N GLU A 69 8.74 21.03 5.05
CA GLU A 69 9.65 22.10 4.61
C GLU A 69 9.04 23.51 4.74
N SER A 70 7.71 23.61 4.62
CA SER A 70 6.99 24.87 4.80
C SER A 70 6.87 25.29 6.27
N ALA A 71 6.94 24.33 7.21
CA ALA A 71 6.87 24.59 8.65
C ALA A 71 8.25 24.94 9.28
N GLY A 72 9.35 24.61 8.60
CA GLY A 72 10.72 24.85 9.08
C GLY A 72 11.32 26.22 8.73
N LYS A 73 10.63 27.05 7.92
CA LYS A 73 11.15 28.34 7.42
C LYS A 73 10.70 29.58 8.20
N THR A 74 10.02 29.43 9.33
CA THR A 74 9.51 30.55 10.14
C THR A 74 10.23 30.76 11.48
N THR A 75 11.51 30.37 11.60
CA THR A 75 12.34 30.72 12.76
C THR A 75 13.54 31.55 12.35
#